data_AF-L0MIU6-F1
#
_entry.id   AF-L0MIU6-F1
#
_cell.length_a   1.000
_cell.length_b   1.000
_cell.length_c   1.000
_cell.angle_alpha   90.00
_cell.angle_beta   90.00
_cell.angle_gamma   90.00
#
_symmetry.space_group_name_H-M   'P 1'
#
loop_
_entity.id
_entity.type
_entity.pdbx_description
1 polymer ?
#
loop_
_entity_poly.entity_id
_entity_poly.type
_entity_poly.pdbx_seq_one_letter_code
_entity_poly.pdbx_strand_id
1 'polypeptide(L)'
;MGTFIKWRIRKGRSYYERQSIALAMMMTLARKFEAFQASFPVNLVTDSGFSGEDLVSDLLGFYRVMSIENPFPFLRPVSKVEALRRWDHYGPIGSFKNESFLPILFPDPARFPHAKPRRGELPPFMKTIRPYSDFNSGNVAVATRNGSFMQGGRGAPLV
;
A
#
# COMPACT_ATOMS: atom_id res chain seq x y z
N MET A 1 4.18 -2.13 -22.40
CA MET A 1 4.55 -0.74 -22.05
C MET A 1 4.53 -0.65 -20.53
N GLY A 2 5.59 -0.14 -19.91
CA GLY A 2 5.68 -0.04 -18.45
C GLY A 2 5.82 1.42 -18.01
N THR A 3 5.45 1.73 -16.77
CA THR A 3 5.64 3.05 -16.18
C THR A 3 6.66 3.00 -15.06
N PHE A 4 7.34 4.12 -14.79
CA PHE A 4 8.34 4.20 -13.73
C PHE A 4 8.37 5.58 -13.06
N ILE A 5 8.89 5.58 -11.83
CA ILE A 5 9.21 6.79 -11.07
C ILE A 5 10.72 6.80 -10.87
N LYS A 6 11.39 7.89 -11.27
CA LYS A 6 12.83 8.05 -11.09
C LYS A 6 13.10 8.92 -9.87
N TRP A 7 13.81 8.38 -8.90
CA TRP A 7 14.24 9.07 -7.69
C TRP A 7 15.74 9.35 -7.75
N ARG A 8 16.15 10.54 -7.29
CA ARG A 8 17.54 10.93 -7.08
C ARG A 8 17.77 11.01 -5.58
N ILE A 9 18.68 10.20 -5.07
CA ILE A 9 19.00 10.11 -3.64
C ILE A 9 20.48 10.42 -3.48
N ARG A 10 20.81 11.40 -2.64
CA ARG A 10 22.19 11.76 -2.33
C ARG A 10 22.87 10.61 -1.62
N LYS A 11 24.06 10.20 -2.08
CA LYS A 11 24.84 9.13 -1.46
C LYS A 11 25.13 9.42 0.02
N GLY A 12 25.29 8.37 0.82
CA GLY A 12 25.67 8.48 2.24
C GLY A 12 24.52 8.75 3.21
N ARG A 13 23.27 8.42 2.84
CA ARG A 13 22.11 8.48 3.75
C ARG A 13 22.26 7.49 4.90
N SER A 14 21.81 7.88 6.09
CA SER A 14 21.76 6.97 7.24
C SER A 14 20.84 5.77 6.95
N TYR A 15 20.97 4.69 7.72
CA TYR A 15 20.08 3.53 7.55
C TYR A 15 18.60 3.90 7.75
N TYR A 16 18.28 4.65 8.81
CA TYR A 16 16.92 5.13 9.08
C TYR A 16 16.36 6.02 7.96
N GLU A 17 17.18 6.92 7.42
CA GLU A 17 16.76 7.77 6.30
C GLU A 17 16.52 6.94 5.03
N ARG A 18 17.35 5.92 4.76
CA ARG A 18 17.09 4.97 3.66
C ARG A 18 15.78 4.21 3.83
N GLN A 19 15.45 3.76 5.03
CA GLN A 19 14.15 3.12 5.32
C GLN A 19 12.99 4.08 5.10
N SER A 20 13.14 5.32 5.59
CA SER A 20 12.16 6.40 5.40
C SER A 20 11.93 6.73 3.92
N ILE A 21 13.00 6.79 3.12
CA ILE A 21 12.94 7.00 1.66
C ILE A 21 12.27 5.82 0.98
N ALA A 22 12.65 4.59 1.32
CA ALA A 22 12.05 3.38 0.76
C ALA A 22 10.54 3.32 1.04
N LEU A 23 10.12 3.70 2.25
CA LEU A 23 8.70 3.79 2.60
C LEU A 23 7.98 4.83 1.73
N ALA A 24 8.54 6.03 1.57
CA ALA A 24 7.96 7.05 0.71
C ALA A 24 7.86 6.60 -0.76
N MET A 25 8.89 5.92 -1.27
CA MET A 25 8.89 5.35 -2.62
C MET A 25 7.79 4.30 -2.79
N MET A 26 7.67 3.36 -1.86
CA MET A 26 6.63 2.33 -1.88
C MET A 26 5.24 2.97 -1.82
N MET A 27 4.99 3.88 -0.88
CA MET A 27 3.67 4.53 -0.74
C MET A 27 3.29 5.34 -1.98
N THR A 28 4.28 5.96 -2.64
CA THR A 28 4.07 6.67 -3.91
C THR A 28 3.74 5.69 -5.03
N LEU A 29 4.45 4.57 -5.11
CA LEU A 29 4.23 3.55 -6.13
C LEU A 29 2.87 2.88 -5.97
N ALA A 30 2.51 2.45 -4.76
CA ALA A 30 1.23 1.78 -4.46
C ALA A 30 0.05 2.65 -4.89
N ARG A 31 0.03 3.94 -4.50
CA ARG A 31 -1.02 4.89 -4.94
C ARG A 31 -1.09 5.04 -6.46
N LYS A 32 0.05 5.02 -7.16
CA LYS A 32 0.07 5.13 -8.62
C LYS A 32 -0.38 3.87 -9.33
N PHE A 33 -0.01 2.72 -8.79
CA PHE A 33 -0.42 1.43 -9.33
C PHE A 33 -1.93 1.28 -9.26
N GLU A 34 -2.50 1.57 -8.09
CA GLU A 34 -3.95 1.56 -7.89
C GLU A 34 -4.68 2.56 -8.79
N ALA A 35 -4.17 3.80 -8.89
CA ALA A 35 -4.73 4.79 -9.80
C ALA A 35 -4.63 4.37 -11.28
N PHE A 36 -3.59 3.62 -11.64
CA PHE A 36 -3.43 3.07 -12.98
C PHE A 36 -4.42 1.92 -13.24
N GLN A 37 -4.63 1.01 -12.28
CA GLN A 37 -5.63 -0.04 -12.39
C GLN A 37 -7.06 0.52 -12.46
N ALA A 38 -7.32 1.63 -11.77
CA ALA A 38 -8.58 2.36 -11.85
C ALA A 38 -8.76 3.15 -13.16
N SER A 39 -7.71 3.27 -14.00
CA SER A 39 -7.74 4.08 -15.23
C SER A 39 -8.19 3.28 -16.46
N PHE A 40 -8.84 3.98 -17.39
CA PHE A 40 -9.26 3.45 -18.69
C PHE A 40 -8.04 3.03 -19.54
N PRO A 41 -8.04 1.87 -20.23
CA PRO A 41 -9.13 0.92 -20.41
C PRO A 41 -9.09 -0.28 -19.44
N VAL A 42 -8.20 -0.27 -18.44
CA VAL A 42 -8.01 -1.41 -17.50
C VAL A 42 -9.31 -1.68 -16.72
N ASN A 43 -9.97 -0.62 -16.28
CA ASN A 43 -11.26 -0.69 -15.59
C ASN A 43 -12.47 -1.17 -16.45
N LEU A 44 -12.33 -1.33 -17.78
CA LEU A 44 -13.41 -1.88 -18.63
C LEU A 44 -13.40 -3.41 -18.69
N VAL A 45 -12.25 -4.03 -18.41
CA VAL A 45 -12.09 -5.49 -18.51
C VAL A 45 -12.13 -6.14 -17.13
N THR A 46 -11.79 -5.39 -16.09
CA THR A 46 -11.75 -5.86 -14.71
C THR A 46 -12.46 -4.85 -13.81
N ASP A 47 -13.25 -5.32 -12.82
CA ASP A 47 -13.85 -4.50 -11.75
C ASP A 47 -12.77 -4.03 -10.73
N SER A 48 -11.59 -3.68 -11.25
CA SER A 48 -10.34 -3.51 -10.52
C SER A 48 -10.06 -2.04 -10.23
N GLY A 49 -9.78 -1.76 -8.97
CA GLY A 49 -9.27 -0.50 -8.43
C GLY A 49 -9.36 -0.57 -6.90
N PHE A 50 -8.46 0.09 -6.17
CA PHE A 50 -8.35 0.14 -4.70
C PHE A 50 -9.27 -0.83 -3.94
N SER A 51 -8.81 -2.05 -3.67
CA SER A 51 -9.51 -2.91 -2.70
C SER A 51 -9.31 -2.38 -1.29
N GLY A 52 -10.13 -2.85 -0.35
CA GLY A 52 -10.12 -2.34 1.03
C GLY A 52 -8.78 -2.57 1.75
N GLU A 53 -8.05 -3.57 1.29
CA GLU A 53 -6.83 -4.11 1.87
C GLU A 53 -5.54 -3.72 1.15
N ASP A 54 -5.58 -3.29 -0.12
CA ASP A 54 -4.39 -3.27 -1.00
C ASP A 54 -3.25 -2.44 -0.40
N LEU A 55 -3.49 -1.14 -0.17
CA LEU A 55 -2.47 -0.23 0.41
C LEU A 55 -2.01 -0.65 1.81
N VAL A 56 -2.92 -1.22 2.60
CA VAL A 56 -2.62 -1.62 3.99
C VAL A 56 -1.78 -2.90 4.01
N SER A 57 -2.01 -3.80 3.05
CA SER A 57 -1.27 -5.04 2.85
C SER A 57 0.14 -4.77 2.34
N ASP A 58 0.29 -3.84 1.38
CA ASP A 58 1.59 -3.35 0.94
C ASP A 58 2.40 -2.76 2.10
N LEU A 59 1.75 -1.95 2.93
CA LEU A 59 2.37 -1.37 4.12
C LEU A 59 2.77 -2.44 5.14
N LEU A 60 1.90 -3.43 5.39
CA LEU A 60 2.21 -4.55 6.27
C LEU A 60 3.41 -5.36 5.76
N GLY A 61 3.46 -5.62 4.45
CA GLY A 61 4.60 -6.28 3.80
C GLY A 61 5.91 -5.53 4.00
N PHE A 62 5.88 -4.19 3.81
CA PHE A 62 7.05 -3.34 4.06
C PHE A 62 7.55 -3.47 5.51
N TYR A 63 6.66 -3.36 6.49
CA TYR A 63 7.03 -3.44 7.91
C TYR A 63 7.50 -4.83 8.33
N ARG A 64 6.96 -5.89 7.71
CA ARG A 64 7.42 -7.25 7.94
C ARG A 64 8.88 -7.44 7.52
N VAL A 65 9.29 -6.80 6.43
CA VAL A 65 10.68 -6.87 5.95
C VAL A 65 11.60 -5.94 6.75
N MET A 66 11.12 -4.76 7.14
CA MET A 66 11.97 -3.69 7.66
C MET A 66 12.07 -3.63 9.20
N SER A 67 11.07 -4.13 9.92
CA SER A 67 10.95 -3.89 11.36
C SER A 67 10.62 -5.12 12.19
N ILE A 68 9.86 -6.08 11.68
CA ILE A 68 9.38 -7.22 12.47
C ILE A 68 9.21 -8.48 11.64
N GLU A 69 9.86 -9.57 12.04
CA GLU A 69 9.79 -10.83 11.31
C GLU A 69 8.40 -11.49 11.41
N ASN A 70 7.79 -11.49 12.61
CA ASN A 70 6.48 -12.08 12.88
C ASN A 70 5.47 -11.04 13.42
N PRO A 71 4.60 -10.46 12.58
CA PRO A 71 3.62 -9.46 13.00
C PRO A 71 2.36 -10.06 13.65
N PHE A 72 2.14 -11.38 13.57
CA PHE A 72 0.89 -12.03 13.99
C PHE A 72 0.46 -11.74 15.45
N PRO A 73 1.37 -11.73 16.44
CA PRO A 73 1.00 -11.39 17.82
C PRO A 73 0.39 -9.99 17.98
N PHE A 74 0.75 -9.05 17.10
CA PHE A 74 0.28 -7.67 17.11
C PHE A 74 -0.99 -7.50 16.28
N LEU A 75 -1.15 -8.28 15.20
CA LEU A 75 -2.32 -8.23 14.32
C LEU A 75 -3.54 -8.92 14.93
N ARG A 76 -3.34 -9.97 15.74
CA ARG A 76 -4.41 -10.75 16.38
C ARG A 76 -5.48 -11.20 15.35
N PRO A 77 -5.09 -12.01 14.35
CA PRO A 77 -6.04 -12.48 13.36
C PRO A 77 -7.17 -13.25 14.03
N VAL A 78 -8.39 -13.05 13.51
CA VAL A 78 -9.57 -13.78 13.95
C VAL A 78 -9.58 -15.18 13.34
N SER A 79 -10.40 -16.06 13.91
CA SER A 79 -10.60 -17.40 13.34
C SER A 79 -11.24 -17.33 11.94
N LYS A 80 -11.09 -18.40 11.14
CA LYS A 80 -11.73 -18.49 9.81
C LYS A 80 -13.24 -18.30 9.90
N VAL A 81 -13.89 -18.89 10.91
CA VAL A 81 -15.34 -18.77 11.12
C VAL A 81 -15.74 -17.32 11.38
N GLU A 82 -14.98 -16.60 12.21
CA GLU A 82 -15.22 -15.17 12.48
C GLU A 82 -14.94 -14.27 11.28
N ALA A 83 -13.96 -14.62 10.45
CA ALA A 83 -13.66 -13.92 9.20
C ALA A 83 -14.80 -14.10 8.19
N LEU A 84 -15.26 -15.34 7.99
CA LEU A 84 -16.40 -15.65 7.10
C LEU A 84 -17.67 -14.96 7.58
N ARG A 85 -17.94 -14.94 8.89
CA ARG A 85 -19.10 -14.20 9.43
C ARG A 85 -19.11 -12.72 9.03
N ARG A 86 -17.94 -12.07 9.03
CA ARG A 86 -17.82 -10.67 8.58
C ARG A 86 -18.03 -10.55 7.08
N TRP A 87 -17.47 -11.47 6.30
CA TRP A 87 -17.67 -11.53 4.87
C TRP A 87 -19.15 -11.68 4.51
N ASP A 88 -19.86 -12.59 5.17
CA ASP A 88 -21.29 -12.86 4.92
C ASP A 88 -22.18 -11.67 5.33
N HIS A 89 -21.78 -10.93 6.37
CA HIS A 89 -22.56 -9.79 6.87
C HIS A 89 -22.29 -8.47 6.12
N TYR A 90 -21.01 -8.15 5.85
CA TYR A 90 -20.62 -6.89 5.23
C TYR A 90 -20.45 -6.99 3.71
N GLY A 91 -20.24 -8.20 3.18
CA GLY A 91 -19.93 -8.44 1.78
C GLY A 91 -18.43 -8.60 1.50
N PRO A 92 -18.07 -8.81 0.22
CA PRO A 92 -16.69 -9.04 -0.20
C PRO A 92 -15.81 -7.80 0.01
N ILE A 93 -14.55 -8.03 0.38
CA ILE A 93 -13.60 -6.95 0.70
C ILE A 93 -13.37 -5.98 -0.48
N GLY A 94 -13.40 -6.48 -1.72
CA GLY A 94 -13.22 -5.67 -2.93
C GLY A 94 -14.31 -4.62 -3.17
N SER A 95 -15.48 -4.76 -2.52
CA SER A 95 -16.54 -3.75 -2.55
C SER A 95 -16.24 -2.54 -1.65
N PHE A 96 -15.25 -2.62 -0.78
CA PHE A 96 -14.83 -1.52 0.09
C PHE A 96 -13.61 -0.83 -0.50
N LYS A 97 -13.77 0.38 -1.04
CA LYS A 97 -12.62 1.12 -1.59
C LYS A 97 -11.81 1.79 -0.48
N ASN A 98 -10.49 1.58 -0.45
CA ASN A 98 -9.58 2.21 0.51
C ASN A 98 -8.36 2.86 -0.16
N GLU A 99 -8.44 4.18 -0.35
CA GLU A 99 -7.35 4.98 -0.91
C GLU A 99 -6.33 5.45 0.15
N SER A 100 -6.49 5.01 1.39
CA SER A 100 -5.64 5.37 2.52
C SER A 100 -4.80 4.20 3.00
N PHE A 101 -3.67 4.49 3.65
CA PHE A 101 -2.86 3.50 4.34
C PHE A 101 -3.40 3.13 5.72
N LEU A 102 -4.64 3.53 6.04
CA LEU A 102 -5.30 3.17 7.29
C LEU A 102 -6.22 1.96 7.05
N PRO A 103 -6.27 0.99 7.97
CA PRO A 103 -7.13 -0.18 7.82
C PRO A 103 -8.61 0.19 7.88
N ILE A 104 -9.44 -0.54 7.15
CA ILE A 104 -10.88 -0.59 7.41
C ILE A 104 -11.12 -1.72 8.42
N LEU A 105 -11.73 -1.38 9.56
CA LEU A 105 -12.10 -2.31 10.60
C LEU A 105 -13.54 -2.77 10.39
N PHE A 106 -13.74 -4.07 10.46
CA PHE A 106 -15.04 -4.75 10.36
C PHE A 106 -15.41 -5.28 11.76
N PRO A 107 -16.33 -4.60 12.48
CA PRO A 107 -16.82 -5.06 13.78
C PRO A 107 -17.36 -6.50 13.72
N ASP A 108 -17.39 -7.21 14.85
CA ASP A 108 -18.04 -8.52 14.88
C ASP A 108 -19.56 -8.34 14.82
N PRO A 109 -20.25 -8.81 13.77
CA PRO A 109 -21.69 -8.61 13.64
C PRO A 109 -22.50 -9.38 14.69
N ALA A 110 -21.93 -10.43 15.30
CA ALA A 110 -22.61 -11.13 16.41
C ALA A 110 -22.65 -10.30 17.69
N ARG A 111 -21.69 -9.39 17.87
CA ARG A 111 -21.58 -8.52 19.06
C ARG A 111 -22.13 -7.13 18.79
N PHE A 112 -22.00 -6.64 17.56
CA PHE A 112 -22.36 -5.29 17.14
C PHE A 112 -23.12 -5.33 15.80
N PRO A 113 -24.37 -5.83 15.78
CA PRO A 113 -25.11 -6.12 14.55
C PRO A 113 -25.43 -4.88 13.69
N HIS A 114 -25.38 -3.69 14.28
CA HIS A 114 -25.64 -2.42 13.58
C HIS A 114 -24.38 -1.60 13.33
N ALA A 115 -23.21 -2.11 13.73
CA ALA A 115 -21.96 -1.38 13.55
C ALA A 115 -21.49 -1.47 12.11
N LYS A 116 -21.11 -0.33 11.55
CA LYS A 116 -20.64 -0.21 10.17
C LYS A 116 -19.11 -0.33 10.09
N PRO A 117 -18.56 -0.77 8.94
CA PRO A 117 -17.13 -0.70 8.69
C PRO A 117 -16.62 0.72 8.87
N ARG A 118 -15.44 0.88 9.49
CA ARG A 118 -14.88 2.19 9.82
C ARG A 118 -13.37 2.20 9.69
N ARG A 119 -12.78 3.38 9.48
CA ARG A 119 -11.32 3.51 9.50
C ARG A 119 -10.77 3.23 10.91
N GLY A 120 -9.68 2.49 10.95
CA GLY A 120 -8.91 2.20 12.15
C GLY A 120 -7.58 2.94 12.18
N GLU A 121 -6.81 2.66 13.22
CA GLU A 121 -5.43 3.12 13.33
C GLU A 121 -4.45 2.01 12.99
N LEU A 122 -3.26 2.40 12.55
CA LEU A 122 -2.15 1.48 12.38
C LEU A 122 -1.63 0.98 13.73
N PRO A 123 -1.32 -0.32 13.85
CA PRO A 123 -0.60 -0.87 15.00
C PRO A 123 0.70 -0.10 15.27
N PRO A 124 1.19 -0.04 16.53
CA PRO A 124 2.41 0.72 16.87
C PRO A 124 3.64 0.35 16.02
N PHE A 125 3.83 -0.94 15.71
CA PHE A 125 4.95 -1.39 14.90
C PHE A 125 4.92 -0.84 13.47
N MET A 126 3.73 -0.56 12.92
CA MET A 126 3.55 0.03 11.59
C MET A 126 3.66 1.56 11.59
N LYS A 127 4.14 2.14 12.70
CA LYS A 127 4.40 3.57 12.89
C LYS A 127 5.86 3.86 13.23
N THR A 128 6.73 2.84 13.26
CA THR A 128 8.14 2.97 13.66
C THR A 128 8.99 3.68 12.61
N ILE A 129 8.58 3.63 11.33
CA ILE A 129 9.26 4.29 10.22
C ILE A 129 8.31 5.34 9.65
N ARG A 130 8.75 6.60 9.54
CA ARG A 130 7.95 7.65 8.90
C ARG A 130 8.36 7.80 7.45
N PRO A 131 7.42 8.01 6.51
CA PRO A 131 7.77 8.27 5.12
C PRO A 131 8.60 9.56 5.02
N TYR A 132 9.62 9.53 4.17
CA TYR A 132 10.50 10.67 3.95
C TYR A 132 9.70 11.89 3.44
N SER A 133 9.95 13.05 4.05
CA SER A 133 9.20 14.29 3.78
C SER A 133 10.08 15.50 3.45
N ASP A 134 11.40 15.42 3.62
CA ASP A 134 12.31 16.56 3.41
C ASP A 134 12.81 16.64 1.95
N PHE A 135 11.94 17.09 1.07
CA PHE A 135 12.26 17.28 -0.35
C PHE A 135 13.01 18.59 -0.65
N ASN A 136 13.17 19.46 0.35
CA ASN A 136 13.78 20.78 0.19
C ASN A 136 15.30 20.79 0.45
N SER A 137 15.81 19.84 1.23
CA SER A 137 17.26 19.75 1.51
C SER A 137 18.13 19.35 0.31
N GLY A 138 17.52 18.96 -0.81
CA GLY A 138 18.23 18.42 -1.98
C GLY A 138 18.81 17.01 -1.76
N ASN A 139 18.55 16.39 -0.61
CA ASN A 139 19.00 15.03 -0.32
C ASN A 139 18.20 13.97 -1.10
N VAL A 140 16.92 14.24 -1.36
CA VAL A 140 16.03 13.37 -2.14
C VAL A 140 15.19 14.23 -3.07
N ALA A 141 15.15 13.85 -4.34
CA ALA A 141 14.33 14.51 -5.34
C ALA A 141 13.65 13.48 -6.25
N VAL A 142 12.43 13.78 -6.71
CA VAL A 142 11.74 12.96 -7.71
C VAL A 142 12.04 13.55 -9.08
N ALA A 143 12.94 12.90 -9.83
CA ALA A 143 13.39 13.37 -11.14
C ALA A 143 12.34 13.11 -12.25
N THR A 144 11.56 12.05 -12.14
CA THR A 144 10.48 11.75 -13.10
C THR A 144 9.34 11.09 -12.34
N ARG A 145 8.14 11.66 -12.43
CA ARG A 145 6.94 11.10 -11.78
C ARG A 145 6.19 10.11 -12.68
N ASN A 146 6.08 10.37 -13.99
CA ASN A 146 5.26 9.60 -14.93
C ASN A 146 6.10 9.11 -16.12
N GLY A 147 7.26 8.49 -15.85
CA GLY A 147 8.08 7.94 -16.93
C GLY A 147 7.37 6.75 -17.56
N SER A 148 7.50 6.59 -18.87
CA SER A 148 6.97 5.45 -19.62
C SER A 148 8.08 4.83 -20.44
N PHE A 149 8.11 3.51 -20.57
CA PHE A 149 9.05 2.79 -21.42
C PHE A 149 8.35 1.71 -22.25
N MET A 150 8.88 1.46 -23.44
CA MET A 150 8.47 0.35 -24.29
C MET A 150 9.59 -0.69 -24.32
N GLN A 151 9.27 -1.92 -23.92
CA GLN A 151 10.19 -3.04 -24.09
C GLN A 151 9.86 -3.73 -25.41
N GLY A 152 10.67 -3.46 -26.44
CA GLY A 152 10.74 -4.33 -27.62
C GLY A 152 11.40 -5.65 -27.24
N GLY A 153 10.99 -6.77 -27.86
CA GLY A 153 11.45 -8.11 -27.50
C GLY A 153 12.99 -8.27 -27.38
N ARG A 154 13.43 -9.18 -26.50
CA ARG A 154 14.83 -9.55 -26.13
C ARG A 154 15.89 -8.44 -26.30
N GLY A 155 15.57 -7.22 -25.91
CA GLY A 155 16.49 -6.09 -25.91
C GLY A 155 16.23 -5.19 -24.71
N ALA A 156 17.27 -4.47 -24.26
CA ALA A 156 17.18 -3.52 -23.17
C ALA A 156 16.09 -2.46 -23.46
N PRO A 157 15.36 -1.99 -22.43
CA PRO A 157 14.28 -1.03 -22.60
C PRO A 157 14.76 0.26 -23.26
N LEU A 158 14.00 0.75 -24.23
CA LEU A 158 14.21 2.07 -24.82
C LEU A 158 13.68 3.12 -23.82
N VAL A 159 14.58 3.97 -23.33
CA VAL A 159 14.35 5.01 -22.30
C VAL A 159 13.96 6.33 -22.94
#